data_AF-A0AAE3ASP6-F1
#
_entry.id   AF-A0AAE3ASP6-F1
#
_cell.length_a   1.000
_cell.length_b   1.000
_cell.length_c   1.000
_cell.angle_alpha   90.00
_cell.angle_beta   90.00
_cell.angle_gamma   90.00
#
_symmetry.space_group_name_H-M   'P 1'
#
loop_
_entity.id
_entity.type
_entity.pdbx_description
1 polymer ?
#
loop_
_entity_poly.entity_id
_entity_poly.type
_entity_poly.pdbx_seq_one_letter_code
_entity_poly.pdbx_strand_id
1 'polypeptide(L)' 'MFCPKCGTEIRNGISFCPKCGVKIQSQTEKSPDVNKKTLDYFNAKDYLLRLKQLISLNYSRSNL' A
#
# COMPACT_ATOMS: atom_id res chain seq x y z
N MET A 1 9.19 -4.57 28.69
CA MET A 1 9.64 -5.19 27.41
C MET A 1 11.04 -4.70 27.09
N PHE A 2 11.76 -5.27 26.11
CA PHE A 2 13.09 -4.78 25.73
C PHE A 2 13.05 -4.06 24.38
N CYS A 3 13.87 -3.03 24.22
CA CYS A 3 14.02 -2.28 22.97
C CYS A 3 14.57 -3.21 21.87
N PRO A 4 13.90 -3.33 20.72
CA PRO A 4 14.32 -4.25 19.66
C PRO A 4 15.62 -3.83 18.97
N LYS A 5 16.04 -2.56 19.11
CA LYS A 5 17.27 -2.04 18.50
C LYS A 5 18.50 -2.17 19.41
N CYS A 6 18.34 -1.94 20.72
CA CYS A 6 19.48 -1.82 21.64
C CYS A 6 19.37 -2.65 22.92
N GLY A 7 18.34 -3.49 23.06
CA GLY A 7 18.18 -4.43 24.17
C GLY A 7 17.92 -3.78 25.54
N THR A 8 17.69 -2.47 25.61
CA THR A 8 17.43 -1.78 26.88
C THR A 8 16.01 -2.05 27.35
N GLU A 9 15.84 -2.27 28.65
CA GLU A 9 14.52 -2.44 29.24
C GLU A 9 13.70 -1.15 29.09
N ILE A 10 12.47 -1.31 28.62
CA ILE A 10 11.53 -0.24 28.34
C ILE A 10 10.14 -0.59 28.89
N ARG A 11 9.45 0.45 29.36
CA ARG A 11 8.06 0.34 29.84
C ARG A 11 7.09 0.18 28.67
N ASN A 12 5.94 -0.45 28.95
CA ASN A 12 4.87 -0.55 27.96
C ASN A 12 4.26 0.82 27.68
N GLY A 13 3.85 1.07 26.43
CA GLY A 13 3.20 2.33 26.03
C GLY A 13 4.13 3.52 25.74
N ILE A 14 5.45 3.34 25.71
CA ILE A 14 6.37 4.41 25.29
C ILE A 14 6.44 4.51 23.76
N SER A 15 6.52 5.72 23.21
CA SER A 15 6.60 5.94 21.76
C SER A 15 8.03 5.82 21.19
N PHE A 16 9.06 6.03 22.03
CA PHE A 16 10.47 6.00 21.63
C PHE A 16 11.34 5.42 22.73
N CYS A 17 12.43 4.73 22.37
CA CYS A 17 13.41 4.24 23.33
C CYS A 17 14.24 5.41 23.89
N PRO A 18 14.30 5.59 25.23
CA PRO A 18 15.04 6.69 25.85
C PRO A 18 16.56 6.58 25.68
N LYS A 19 17.09 5.39 25.38
CA LYS A 19 18.53 5.17 25.22
C LYS A 19 19.03 5.40 23.80
N CYS A 20 18.29 4.94 22.79
CA CYS A 20 18.78 4.94 21.40
C CYS A 20 17.88 5.70 20.41
N GLY A 21 16.76 6.25 20.89
CA GLY A 21 15.83 7.05 20.08
C GLY A 21 14.98 6.27 19.08
N VAL A 22 15.08 4.93 19.01
CA VAL A 22 14.24 4.16 18.08
C VAL A 22 12.77 4.29 18.45
N LYS A 23 11.92 4.51 17.44
CA LYS A 23 10.47 4.55 17.63
C LYS A 23 9.96 3.16 18.01
N ILE A 24 9.26 3.06 19.13
CA ILE A 24 8.58 1.84 19.58
C ILE A 24 7.15 1.95 19.03
N GLN A 25 6.85 1.16 18.00
CA GLN A 25 5.53 1.17 17.38
C GLN A 25 4.51 0.56 18.36
N SER A 26 3.73 1.41 19.02
CA SER A 26 2.50 0.96 19.65
C SER A 26 1.51 0.61 18.54
N GLN A 27 1.05 -0.63 18.52
CA GLN A 27 0.03 -1.12 17.58
C GLN A 27 -1.35 -0.54 17.95
N THR A 28 -1.47 0.78 18.10
CA THR A 28 -2.75 1.44 18.38
C THR A 28 -3.29 2.22 17.19
N GLU A 29 -2.48 2.58 16.19
CA GLU A 29 -2.98 3.36 15.05
C GLU A 29 -2.26 2.97 13.75
N LYS A 30 -2.56 1.77 13.29
CA LYS A 30 -2.72 1.50 11.85
C LYS A 30 -3.92 0.59 11.71
N SER A 31 -5.11 1.09 12.01
CA SER A 31 -6.19 0.73 11.09
C SER A 31 -5.67 1.11 9.71
N PRO A 32 -5.64 0.22 8.71
CA PRO A 32 -5.65 0.75 7.36
C PRO A 32 -6.85 1.70 7.36
N ASP A 33 -6.57 3.00 7.21
CA ASP A 33 -7.59 3.96 6.86
C ASP A 33 -8.08 3.50 5.49
N VAL A 34 -9.08 2.61 5.50
CA VAL A 34 -9.82 2.20 4.31
C VAL A 34 -10.79 3.33 4.01
N ASN A 35 -10.23 4.49 3.67
CA ASN A 35 -10.88 5.59 3.01
C ASN A 35 -9.93 6.20 1.98
N LYS A 36 -9.38 5.33 1.13
CA LYS A 36 -8.73 5.72 -0.11
C LYS A 36 -9.38 4.97 -1.24
N LYS A 37 -10.64 5.28 -1.59
CA LYS A 37 -11.28 4.89 -2.86
C LYS A 37 -10.71 3.59 -3.43
N THR A 38 -10.68 2.50 -2.67
CA THR A 38 -10.21 1.20 -3.18
C THR A 38 -11.38 0.59 -3.94
N LEU A 39 -11.87 1.34 -4.93
CA LEU A 39 -12.02 0.74 -6.24
C LEU A 39 -10.60 0.65 -6.78
N ASP A 40 -9.90 -0.41 -6.42
CA ASP A 40 -8.83 -0.95 -7.25
C ASP A 40 -9.45 -1.55 -8.53
N TYR A 41 -10.28 -0.76 -9.23
CA TYR A 41 -10.63 -1.03 -10.61
C TYR A 41 -9.41 -0.61 -11.42
N PHE A 42 -8.47 -1.55 -11.51
CA PHE A 42 -7.31 -1.57 -12.40
C PHE A 42 -7.45 -0.54 -13.52
N ASN A 43 -6.83 0.62 -13.29
CA ASN A 43 -6.79 1.83 -14.13
C ASN A 43 -7.81 1.86 -15.28
N ALA A 44 -8.84 2.70 -15.20
CA ALA A 44 -9.78 2.93 -16.30
C ALA A 44 -9.07 3.20 -17.67
N LYS A 45 -7.85 3.75 -17.61
CA LYS A 45 -6.96 3.94 -18.76
C LYS A 45 -6.46 2.62 -19.39
N ASP A 46 -6.15 1.61 -18.59
CA ASP A 46 -5.72 0.28 -19.04
C ASP A 46 -6.86 -0.48 -19.73
N TYR A 47 -8.08 -0.37 -19.20
CA TYR A 47 -9.28 -0.93 -19.85
C TYR A 47 -9.54 -0.29 -21.22
N LEU A 48 -9.49 1.05 -21.31
CA LEU A 48 -9.65 1.77 -22.58
C LEU A 48 -8.56 1.41 -23.60
N LEU A 49 -7.31 1.22 -23.15
CA LEU A 49 -6.21 0.82 -24.02
C LEU A 49 -6.41 -0.59 -24.59
N ARG A 50 -6.85 -1.53 -23.75
CA ARG A 50 -7.16 -2.91 -24.18
C ARG A 50 -8.34 -2.97 -25.14
N LEU A 51 -9.41 -2.20 -24.89
CA LEU A 51 -10.54 -2.11 -25.81
C LEU A 51 -10.13 -1.54 -27.17
N LYS A 52 -9.31 -0.48 -27.19
CA LYS A 52 -8.78 0.08 -28.45
C LYS A 52 -7.99 -0.96 -29.24
N GLN A 53 -7.13 -1.75 -28.59
CA GLN A 53 -6.38 -2.84 -29.22
C GLN A 53 -7.30 -3.89 -29.83
N LEU A 54 -8.36 -4.30 -29.12
CA LEU A 54 -9.34 -5.27 -29.64
C LEU A 54 -10.10 -4.73 -30.86
N ILE A 55 -10.52 -3.46 -30.83
CA ILE A 55 -11.23 -2.84 -31.96
C ILE A 55 -10.30 -2.70 -33.18
N SER A 56 -9.05 -2.27 -32.99
CA SER A 56 -8.09 -2.16 -34.11
C SER A 56 -7.78 -3.51 -34.77
N LEU A 57 -7.66 -4.59 -34.00
CA LEU A 57 -7.39 -5.93 -34.54
C LEU A 57 -8.58 -6.49 -35.34
N ASN A 58 -9.81 -6.18 -34.91
CA ASN A 58 -11.01 -6.57 -35.63
C ASN A 58 -11.19 -5.78 -36.93
N TYR A 59 -10.90 -4.47 -36.92
CA TYR A 59 -10.98 -3.62 -38.12
C TYR A 59 -9.98 -4.04 -39.22
N SER A 60 -8.76 -4.43 -38.83
CA SER A 60 -7.76 -4.94 -39.78
C SER A 60 -8.14 -6.31 -40.36
N ARG A 61 -8.85 -7.16 -39.61
CA ARG A 61 -9.33 -8.46 -40.09
C ARG A 61 -10.56 -8.38 -41.00
N SER A 62 -11.37 -7.33 -40.86
CA SER A 62 -12.59 -7.14 -41.67
C SER A 62 -12.35 -6.41 -43.00
N ASN A 63 -11.15 -5.86 -43.23
CA ASN A 63 -10.76 -5.16 -44.46
C ASN A 63 -9.64 -5.89 -45.24
N LEU A 64 -9.46 -7.18 -44.97
CA LEU A 64 -8.69 -8.17 -45.73
C LEU A 64 -9.68 -9.13 -46.40
#